data_AF-A0A7J7T7W1-F1
#
_entry.id   AF-A0A7J7T7W1-F1
#
_cell.length_a   1.000
_cell.length_b   1.000
_cell.length_c   1.000
_cell.angle_alpha   90.00
_cell.angle_beta   90.00
_cell.angle_gamma   90.00
#
_symmetry.space_group_name_H-M   'P 1'
#
loop_
_entity.id
_entity.type
_entity.pdbx_description
1 polymer ?
#
loop_
_entity_poly.entity_id
_entity_poly.type
_entity_poly.pdbx_seq_one_letter_code
_entity_poly.pdbx_strand_id
1 'polypeptide(L)'
;MEPRRAAPGEHSWRPRVAAGAETAAELVYHLAGALGTELQELARRFGPEAAAGLVPLVVRALELLEKAAVGPAPDSLQVSAQQAELELRRLRDENEHLRRELRCGPQEERALLRQLKEVTDRQRDELRAHNRDLQQRSQETEALQEQLQRLLLVNAELRHKLAAVQTQLRAARDRESERELRRAGVVELAQDQARNLAGGPGCAQRQEPELATAEPGGPGTPEDPADAPQEEQCPSNVGQCGFSRQELQQILQERNELKANVFLLKEELAYFQRELLTDHRVPGLLLEAMKVAVRKQRKKIKAKMLGTPEEAESSDDEDGSWLLLSSDKEDHPPPPDSRIQSFFGRCYRGGAEALEAKTSSTAPSERGGEEEAPQRPHVEPVGSP
;
A
#
# COMPACT_ATOMS: atom_id res chain seq x y z
N MET A 1 44.62 -13.98 35.96
CA MET A 1 44.85 -15.09 35.02
C MET A 1 45.70 -14.54 33.88
N GLU A 2 47.00 -14.81 33.87
CA GLU A 2 47.88 -14.41 32.77
C GLU A 2 48.07 -15.59 31.78
N PRO A 3 48.04 -15.36 30.46
CA PRO A 3 48.46 -16.36 29.50
C PRO A 3 50.00 -16.47 29.52
N ARG A 4 50.50 -17.59 30.04
CA ARG A 4 51.94 -17.89 30.19
C ARG A 4 52.66 -17.80 28.84
N ARG A 5 53.51 -16.77 28.68
CA ARG A 5 54.32 -16.54 27.47
C ARG A 5 55.32 -17.70 27.28
N ALA A 6 55.01 -18.64 26.39
CA ALA A 6 55.96 -19.65 25.94
C ALA A 6 57.02 -19.00 25.03
N ALA A 7 58.29 -19.10 25.40
CA ALA A 7 59.39 -18.74 24.51
C ALA A 7 59.59 -19.87 23.49
N PRO A 8 59.78 -19.57 22.19
CA PRO A 8 60.29 -20.57 21.26
C PRO A 8 61.72 -20.95 21.69
N GLY A 9 61.99 -22.24 21.85
CA GLY A 9 63.32 -22.71 22.21
C GLY A 9 64.31 -22.43 21.09
N GLU A 10 65.37 -21.68 21.38
CA GLU A 10 66.50 -21.49 20.46
C GLU A 10 67.28 -22.81 20.34
N HIS A 11 66.76 -23.73 19.52
CA HIS A 11 67.49 -24.91 19.06
C HIS A 11 68.58 -24.50 18.07
N SER A 12 69.59 -23.83 18.61
CA SER A 12 70.81 -23.39 17.94
C SER A 12 71.69 -24.59 17.59
N TRP A 13 71.21 -25.42 16.67
CA TRP A 13 72.03 -26.33 15.86
C TRP A 13 72.96 -25.50 14.97
N ARG A 14 73.99 -24.90 15.59
CA ARG A 14 75.24 -24.56 14.93
C ARG A 14 76.09 -25.83 14.91
N PRO A 15 76.32 -26.46 13.74
CA PRO A 15 77.45 -27.37 13.62
C PRO A 15 78.71 -26.59 13.98
N ARG A 16 79.49 -27.09 14.96
CA ARG A 16 80.83 -26.54 15.19
C ARG A 16 81.70 -27.03 14.04
N VAL A 17 82.05 -26.13 13.13
CA VAL A 17 83.04 -26.41 12.08
C VAL A 17 84.36 -26.73 12.78
N ALA A 18 84.79 -27.98 12.69
CA ALA A 18 86.02 -28.48 13.27
C ALA A 18 86.68 -29.41 12.23
N ALA A 19 87.88 -29.04 11.78
CA ALA A 19 88.83 -29.81 10.96
C ALA A 19 88.23 -30.66 9.81
N GLY A 20 88.30 -30.14 8.58
CA GLY A 20 88.18 -30.96 7.36
C GLY A 20 86.84 -31.67 7.19
N ALA A 21 85.77 -30.91 6.94
CA ALA A 21 84.50 -31.49 6.53
C ALA A 21 84.59 -31.98 5.07
N GLU A 22 85.18 -33.17 4.88
CA GLU A 22 85.08 -33.92 3.61
C GLU A 22 83.60 -33.99 3.22
N THR A 23 83.27 -33.56 2.00
CA THR A 23 81.85 -33.56 1.58
C THR A 23 81.32 -35.00 1.48
N ALA A 24 80.00 -35.15 1.55
CA ALA A 24 79.37 -36.45 1.36
C ALA A 24 79.73 -37.08 -0.02
N ALA A 25 80.08 -36.26 -1.02
CA ALA A 25 80.63 -36.73 -2.28
C ALA A 25 82.09 -37.21 -2.14
N GLU A 26 82.98 -36.44 -1.50
CA GLU A 26 84.38 -36.85 -1.24
C GLU A 26 84.45 -38.19 -0.48
N LEU A 27 83.61 -38.39 0.52
CA LEU A 27 83.49 -39.68 1.22
C LEU A 27 83.10 -40.84 0.29
N VAL A 28 82.22 -40.59 -0.70
CA VAL A 28 81.86 -41.58 -1.74
C VAL A 28 83.03 -41.84 -2.68
N TYR A 29 83.83 -40.83 -3.04
CA TYR A 29 85.06 -41.02 -3.82
C TYR A 29 86.13 -41.82 -3.06
N HIS A 30 86.31 -41.58 -1.76
CA HIS A 30 87.21 -42.37 -0.92
C HIS A 30 86.75 -43.84 -0.77
N LEU A 31 85.44 -44.07 -0.58
CA LEU A 31 84.85 -45.41 -0.59
C LEU A 31 85.00 -46.10 -1.96
N ALA A 32 84.81 -45.38 -3.06
CA ALA A 32 84.99 -45.91 -4.41
C ALA A 32 86.45 -46.37 -4.66
N GLY A 33 87.43 -45.59 -4.19
CA GLY A 33 88.85 -45.97 -4.25
C GLY A 33 89.16 -47.25 -3.48
N ALA A 34 88.69 -47.36 -2.24
CA ALA A 34 88.90 -48.54 -1.39
C ALA A 34 88.21 -49.80 -1.97
N LEU A 35 86.97 -49.68 -2.44
CA LEU A 35 86.26 -50.76 -3.13
C LEU A 35 86.97 -51.17 -4.42
N GLY A 36 87.52 -50.21 -5.16
CA GLY A 36 88.35 -50.47 -6.35
C GLY A 36 89.58 -51.33 -6.04
N THR A 37 90.30 -51.06 -4.95
CA THR A 37 91.46 -51.87 -4.54
C THR A 37 91.07 -53.30 -4.11
N GLU A 38 89.96 -53.48 -3.41
CA GLU A 38 89.48 -54.82 -3.03
C GLU A 38 88.98 -55.62 -4.24
N LEU A 39 88.28 -54.98 -5.19
CA LEU A 39 87.85 -55.61 -6.44
C LEU A 39 89.04 -56.01 -7.32
N GLN A 40 90.12 -55.20 -7.32
CA GLN A 40 91.35 -55.52 -8.04
C GLN A 40 92.09 -56.72 -7.42
N GLU A 41 92.14 -56.82 -6.09
CA GLU A 41 92.73 -57.98 -5.41
C GLU A 41 91.88 -59.25 -5.56
N LEU A 42 90.55 -59.11 -5.60
CA LEU A 42 89.63 -60.21 -5.92
C LEU A 42 89.86 -60.72 -7.36
N ALA A 43 89.99 -59.82 -8.33
CA ALA A 43 90.36 -60.17 -9.71
C ALA A 43 91.74 -60.84 -9.80
N ARG A 44 92.72 -60.41 -8.97
CA ARG A 44 94.06 -61.02 -8.91
C ARG A 44 94.05 -62.43 -8.30
N ARG A 45 93.12 -62.73 -7.39
CA ARG A 45 93.02 -64.04 -6.70
C ARG A 45 92.14 -65.06 -7.43
N PHE A 46 91.06 -64.61 -8.07
CA PHE A 46 90.04 -65.48 -8.67
C PHE A 46 89.88 -65.32 -10.19
N GLY A 47 90.71 -64.50 -10.82
CA GLY A 47 90.65 -64.18 -12.25
C GLY A 47 89.70 -63.02 -12.57
N PRO A 48 89.84 -62.39 -13.76
CA PRO A 48 89.07 -61.20 -14.13
C PRO A 48 87.56 -61.47 -14.21
N GLU A 49 87.16 -62.67 -14.65
CA GLU A 49 85.75 -63.08 -14.77
C GLU A 49 84.99 -62.99 -13.43
N ALA A 50 85.66 -63.22 -12.30
CA ALA A 50 85.06 -63.14 -10.97
C ALA A 50 84.70 -61.69 -10.56
N ALA A 51 85.38 -60.69 -11.12
CA ALA A 51 85.12 -59.27 -10.87
C ALA A 51 84.27 -58.61 -11.97
N ALA A 52 84.35 -59.10 -13.21
CA ALA A 52 83.77 -58.47 -14.40
C ALA A 52 82.26 -58.19 -14.30
N GLY A 53 81.49 -59.10 -13.69
CA GLY A 53 80.06 -58.91 -13.46
C GLY A 53 79.70 -58.02 -12.26
N LEU A 54 80.61 -57.86 -11.30
CA LEU A 54 80.37 -57.13 -10.05
C LEU A 54 80.74 -55.64 -10.18
N VAL A 55 81.83 -55.32 -10.87
CA VAL A 55 82.32 -53.93 -11.05
C VAL A 55 81.21 -52.99 -11.59
N PRO A 56 80.44 -53.32 -12.65
CA PRO A 56 79.39 -52.44 -13.15
C PRO A 56 78.25 -52.18 -12.15
N LEU A 57 77.94 -53.16 -11.29
CA LEU A 57 76.91 -53.02 -10.26
C LEU A 57 77.39 -52.12 -9.10
N VAL A 58 78.65 -52.26 -8.70
CA VAL A 58 79.27 -51.40 -7.68
C VAL A 58 79.37 -49.95 -8.18
N VAL A 59 79.81 -49.73 -9.43
CA VAL A 59 79.84 -48.39 -10.06
C VAL A 59 78.43 -47.79 -10.11
N ARG A 60 77.43 -48.55 -10.57
CA ARG A 60 76.01 -48.11 -10.61
C ARG A 60 75.49 -47.71 -9.22
N ALA A 61 75.88 -48.42 -8.16
CA ALA A 61 75.49 -48.10 -6.79
C ALA A 61 76.19 -46.84 -6.27
N LEU A 62 77.49 -46.68 -6.54
CA LEU A 62 78.26 -45.49 -6.18
C LEU A 62 77.78 -44.24 -6.92
N GLU A 63 77.45 -44.34 -8.20
CA GLU A 63 76.82 -43.26 -8.97
C GLU A 63 75.50 -42.77 -8.35
N LEU A 64 74.66 -43.69 -7.87
CA LEU A 64 73.37 -43.35 -7.24
C LEU A 64 73.59 -42.72 -5.86
N LEU A 65 74.60 -43.18 -5.13
CA LEU A 65 75.00 -42.62 -3.84
C LEU A 65 75.60 -41.22 -3.98
N GLU A 66 76.44 -40.98 -4.99
CA GLU A 66 76.96 -39.65 -5.34
C GLU A 66 75.82 -38.69 -5.70
N LYS A 67 74.90 -39.10 -6.58
CA LYS A 67 73.72 -38.29 -6.97
C LYS A 67 72.82 -37.95 -5.77
N ALA A 68 72.73 -38.82 -4.77
CA ALA A 68 72.04 -38.56 -3.52
C ALA A 68 72.84 -37.66 -2.56
N ALA A 69 74.16 -37.80 -2.51
CA ALA A 69 75.08 -37.06 -1.63
C ALA A 69 75.33 -35.61 -2.09
N VAL A 70 75.37 -35.37 -3.41
CA VAL A 70 75.43 -34.02 -4.02
C VAL A 70 74.08 -33.31 -3.91
N GLY A 71 72.98 -34.07 -3.89
CA GLY A 71 71.62 -33.55 -3.75
C GLY A 71 71.07 -32.88 -5.03
N PRO A 72 69.86 -32.30 -4.98
CA PRO A 72 69.32 -31.52 -6.08
C PRO A 72 70.19 -30.27 -6.31
N ALA A 73 70.50 -29.98 -7.58
CA ALA A 73 71.39 -28.88 -7.97
C ALA A 73 70.98 -27.54 -7.32
N PRO A 74 71.95 -26.71 -6.89
CA PRO A 74 71.69 -25.49 -6.13
C PRO A 74 70.75 -24.53 -6.87
N ASP A 75 70.90 -24.42 -8.19
CA ASP A 75 70.05 -23.60 -9.06
C ASP A 75 68.57 -24.02 -8.99
N SER A 76 68.28 -25.31 -8.89
CA SER A 76 66.91 -25.86 -8.77
C SER A 76 66.29 -25.53 -7.42
N LEU A 77 67.06 -25.67 -6.34
CA LEU A 77 66.65 -25.23 -5.00
C LEU A 77 66.46 -23.71 -4.95
N GLN A 78 67.32 -22.94 -5.62
CA GLN A 78 67.26 -21.48 -5.66
C GLN A 78 66.04 -20.97 -6.43
N VAL A 79 65.71 -21.59 -7.58
CA VAL A 79 64.48 -21.28 -8.33
C VAL A 79 63.24 -21.62 -7.51
N SER A 80 63.21 -22.78 -6.83
CA SER A 80 62.11 -23.17 -5.93
C SER A 80 61.95 -22.18 -4.77
N ALA A 81 63.05 -21.76 -4.14
CA ALA A 81 63.04 -20.76 -3.08
C ALA A 81 62.55 -19.38 -3.57
N GLN A 82 62.96 -18.95 -4.77
CA GLN A 82 62.48 -17.70 -5.38
C GLN A 82 60.99 -17.75 -5.72
N GLN A 83 60.48 -18.88 -6.18
CA GLN A 83 59.05 -19.09 -6.41
C GLN A 83 58.26 -19.00 -5.10
N ALA A 84 58.70 -19.70 -4.05
CA ALA A 84 58.09 -19.62 -2.72
C ALA A 84 58.17 -18.20 -2.12
N GLU A 85 59.25 -17.44 -2.37
CA GLU A 85 59.33 -16.03 -1.97
C GLU A 85 58.31 -15.14 -2.70
N LEU A 86 58.06 -15.36 -4.00
CA LEU A 86 57.07 -14.61 -4.78
C LEU A 86 55.64 -14.95 -4.32
N GLU A 87 55.35 -16.21 -4.04
CA GLU A 87 54.08 -16.66 -3.45
C GLU A 87 53.88 -16.05 -2.06
N LEU A 88 54.90 -16.04 -1.21
CA LEU A 88 54.84 -15.41 0.12
C LEU A 88 54.65 -13.89 0.05
N ARG A 89 55.17 -13.21 -0.99
CA ARG A 89 54.90 -11.77 -1.22
C ARG A 89 53.44 -11.57 -1.63
N ARG A 90 52.97 -12.30 -2.65
CA ARG A 90 51.57 -12.27 -3.11
C ARG A 90 50.57 -12.54 -1.97
N LEU A 91 50.80 -13.58 -1.16
CA LEU A 91 49.94 -13.93 -0.04
C LEU A 91 49.97 -12.87 1.09
N ARG A 92 51.06 -12.11 1.25
CA ARG A 92 51.09 -10.96 2.17
C ARG A 92 50.24 -9.81 1.62
N ASP A 93 50.36 -9.50 0.34
CA ASP A 93 49.59 -8.44 -0.31
C ASP A 93 48.09 -8.74 -0.30
N GLU A 94 47.70 -9.98 -0.60
CA GLU A 94 46.32 -10.48 -0.48
C GLU A 94 45.83 -10.44 0.98
N ASN A 95 46.65 -10.83 1.96
CA ASN A 95 46.27 -10.76 3.38
C ASN A 95 46.17 -9.31 3.89
N GLU A 96 46.99 -8.38 3.37
CA GLU A 96 46.83 -6.96 3.65
C GLU A 96 45.57 -6.37 3.02
N HIS A 97 45.21 -6.79 1.80
CA HIS A 97 43.96 -6.37 1.16
C HIS A 97 42.74 -6.80 1.98
N LEU A 98 42.64 -8.09 2.31
CA LEU A 98 41.58 -8.65 3.15
C LEU A 98 41.53 -7.98 4.54
N ARG A 99 42.68 -7.61 5.13
CA ARG A 99 42.73 -6.84 6.39
C ARG A 99 42.25 -5.40 6.26
N ARG A 100 42.30 -4.80 5.07
CA ARG A 100 41.76 -3.46 4.80
C ARG A 100 40.24 -3.56 4.63
N GLU A 101 39.75 -4.50 3.82
CA GLU A 101 38.31 -4.77 3.63
C GLU A 101 37.60 -5.09 4.97
N LEU A 102 38.18 -5.98 5.78
CA LEU A 102 37.65 -6.36 7.11
C LEU A 102 37.68 -5.19 8.14
N ARG A 103 38.36 -4.08 7.83
CA ARG A 103 38.29 -2.82 8.61
C ARG A 103 37.29 -1.84 8.03
N CYS A 104 37.10 -1.83 6.71
CA CYS A 104 36.16 -0.97 6.00
C CYS A 104 34.70 -1.36 6.27
N GLY A 105 34.34 -2.65 6.18
CA GLY A 105 32.97 -3.13 6.44
C GLY A 105 32.41 -2.66 7.80
N PRO A 106 33.11 -2.91 8.93
CA PRO A 106 32.69 -2.41 10.25
C PRO A 106 32.71 -0.89 10.40
N GLN A 107 33.36 -0.13 9.50
CA GLN A 107 33.30 1.34 9.46
C GLN A 107 32.09 1.83 8.65
N GLU A 108 31.75 1.16 7.55
CA GLU A 108 30.58 1.41 6.71
C GLU A 108 29.28 1.06 7.45
N GLU A 109 29.22 -0.10 8.14
CA GLU A 109 28.15 -0.46 9.07
C GLU A 109 27.93 0.62 10.14
N ARG A 110 29.01 1.16 10.72
CA ARG A 110 28.94 2.24 11.71
C ARG A 110 28.51 3.58 11.10
N ALA A 111 28.77 3.82 9.81
CA ALA A 111 28.27 5.00 9.11
C ALA A 111 26.75 4.87 8.84
N LEU A 112 26.31 3.72 8.34
CA LEU A 112 24.89 3.41 8.13
C LEU A 112 24.10 3.46 9.44
N LEU A 113 24.62 2.88 10.54
CA LEU A 113 23.97 2.95 11.86
C LEU A 113 23.87 4.39 12.40
N ARG A 114 24.79 5.29 12.05
CA ARG A 114 24.67 6.73 12.36
C ARG A 114 23.59 7.40 11.53
N GLN A 115 23.55 7.15 10.23
CA GLN A 115 22.50 7.68 9.33
C GLN A 115 21.11 7.20 9.74
N LEU A 116 20.94 5.90 10.02
CA LEU A 116 19.71 5.32 10.53
C LEU A 116 19.31 5.95 11.88
N LYS A 117 20.26 6.17 12.79
CA LYS A 117 19.99 6.88 14.04
C LYS A 117 19.55 8.33 13.79
N GLU A 118 20.24 9.07 12.92
CA GLU A 118 19.86 10.45 12.58
C GLU A 118 18.45 10.54 11.99
N VAL A 119 18.09 9.64 11.06
CA VAL A 119 16.72 9.56 10.52
C VAL A 119 15.72 9.21 11.62
N THR A 120 16.03 8.24 12.48
CA THR A 120 15.16 7.84 13.61
C THR A 120 14.95 9.00 14.60
N ASP A 121 16.00 9.77 14.90
CA ASP A 121 15.93 10.89 15.84
C ASP A 121 15.22 12.12 15.22
N ARG A 122 15.39 12.37 13.90
CA ARG A 122 14.57 13.34 13.14
C ARG A 122 13.08 12.97 13.19
N GLN A 123 12.74 11.73 12.84
CA GLN A 123 11.36 11.23 12.90
C GLN A 123 10.75 11.33 14.31
N ARG A 124 11.54 11.11 15.36
CA ARG A 124 11.09 11.33 16.75
C ARG A 124 10.79 12.80 17.05
N ASP A 125 11.59 13.72 16.55
CA ASP A 125 11.38 15.16 16.75
C ASP A 125 10.26 15.74 15.87
N GLU A 126 10.07 15.22 14.66
CA GLU A 126 8.91 15.45 13.80
C GLU A 126 7.61 14.97 14.48
N LEU A 127 7.59 13.74 15.00
CA LEU A 127 6.47 13.22 15.78
C LEU A 127 6.20 14.06 17.06
N ARG A 128 7.24 14.55 17.73
CA ARG A 128 7.11 15.46 18.89
C ARG A 128 6.55 16.83 18.49
N ALA A 129 6.89 17.35 17.31
CA ALA A 129 6.32 18.58 16.78
C ALA A 129 4.83 18.38 16.46
N HIS A 130 4.49 17.39 15.64
CA HIS A 130 3.11 17.09 15.28
C HIS A 130 2.20 16.78 16.47
N ASN A 131 2.70 16.14 17.53
CA ASN A 131 1.94 15.97 18.77
C ASN A 131 1.62 17.30 19.47
N ARG A 132 2.52 18.29 19.44
CA ARG A 132 2.24 19.64 19.97
C ARG A 132 1.23 20.37 19.07
N ASP A 133 1.39 20.29 17.76
CA ASP A 133 0.48 20.90 16.79
C ASP A 133 -0.95 20.36 16.95
N LEU A 134 -1.09 19.04 17.14
CA LEU A 134 -2.36 18.37 17.42
C LEU A 134 -2.94 18.78 18.78
N GLN A 135 -2.12 18.89 19.83
CA GLN A 135 -2.56 19.35 21.15
C GLN A 135 -3.04 20.81 21.12
N GLN A 136 -2.34 21.70 20.41
CA GLN A 136 -2.78 23.08 20.21
C GLN A 136 -4.12 23.13 19.44
N ARG A 137 -4.24 22.39 18.34
CA ARG A 137 -5.49 22.31 17.57
C ARG A 137 -6.65 21.73 18.39
N SER A 138 -6.40 20.77 19.27
CA SER A 138 -7.41 20.26 20.22
C SER A 138 -7.92 21.40 21.10
N GLN A 139 -7.01 22.13 21.77
CA GLN A 139 -7.34 23.27 22.63
C GLN A 139 -8.08 24.40 21.88
N GLU A 140 -7.70 24.67 20.62
CA GLU A 140 -8.41 25.61 19.75
C GLU A 140 -9.84 25.13 19.43
N THR A 141 -10.04 23.83 19.12
CA THR A 141 -11.38 23.28 18.88
C THR A 141 -12.23 23.22 20.14
N GLU A 142 -11.64 22.93 21.31
CA GLU A 142 -12.30 22.96 22.62
C GLU A 142 -12.77 24.39 22.97
N ALA A 143 -11.90 25.39 22.79
CA ALA A 143 -12.25 26.80 22.99
C ALA A 143 -13.35 27.29 22.02
N LEU A 144 -13.36 26.82 20.78
CA LEU A 144 -14.43 27.12 19.80
C LEU A 144 -15.75 26.41 20.16
N GLN A 145 -15.70 25.17 20.67
CA GLN A 145 -16.88 24.46 21.18
C GLN A 145 -17.48 25.19 22.39
N GLU A 146 -16.66 25.67 23.33
CA GLU A 146 -17.12 26.52 24.44
C GLU A 146 -17.78 27.81 23.95
N GLN A 147 -17.17 28.51 22.98
CA GLN A 147 -17.76 29.72 22.40
C GLN A 147 -19.12 29.44 21.74
N LEU A 148 -19.23 28.35 20.97
CA LEU A 148 -20.49 27.90 20.38
C LEU A 148 -21.54 27.59 21.46
N GLN A 149 -21.17 26.89 22.53
CA GLN A 149 -22.10 26.54 23.62
C GLN A 149 -22.61 27.79 24.37
N ARG A 150 -21.72 28.77 24.63
CA ARG A 150 -22.09 30.08 25.19
C ARG A 150 -23.04 30.84 24.26
N LEU A 151 -22.79 30.86 22.95
CA LEU A 151 -23.67 31.48 21.96
C LEU A 151 -25.03 30.79 21.85
N LEU A 152 -25.09 29.46 21.94
CA LEU A 152 -26.35 28.69 21.94
C LEU A 152 -27.22 29.03 23.16
N LEU A 153 -26.62 29.17 24.35
CA LEU A 153 -27.33 29.62 25.56
C LEU A 153 -27.93 31.03 25.38
N VAL A 154 -27.13 32.00 24.90
CA VAL A 154 -27.61 33.36 24.63
C VAL A 154 -28.70 33.36 23.55
N ASN A 155 -28.59 32.52 22.52
CA ASN A 155 -29.61 32.40 21.48
C ASN A 155 -30.93 31.84 22.02
N ALA A 156 -30.87 30.85 22.93
CA ALA A 156 -32.05 30.31 23.61
C ALA A 156 -32.71 31.36 24.52
N GLU A 157 -31.93 32.13 25.29
CA GLU A 157 -32.43 33.26 26.08
C GLU A 157 -33.13 34.31 25.21
N LEU A 158 -32.54 34.68 24.07
CA LEU A 158 -33.13 35.68 23.16
C LEU A 158 -34.43 35.18 22.54
N ARG A 159 -34.53 33.89 22.18
CA ARG A 159 -35.80 33.27 21.73
C ARG A 159 -36.85 33.29 22.83
N HIS A 160 -36.48 33.01 24.08
CA HIS A 160 -37.40 33.05 25.22
C HIS A 160 -37.90 34.48 25.51
N LYS A 161 -36.98 35.46 25.51
CA LYS A 161 -37.30 36.91 25.66
C LYS A 161 -38.23 37.38 24.54
N LEU A 162 -37.99 36.99 23.29
CA LEU A 162 -38.86 37.28 22.15
C LEU A 162 -40.25 36.65 22.31
N ALA A 163 -40.34 35.38 22.73
CA ALA A 163 -41.62 34.70 22.96
C ALA A 163 -42.44 35.35 24.09
N ALA A 164 -41.77 35.78 25.17
CA ALA A 164 -42.39 36.54 26.26
C ALA A 164 -42.95 37.89 25.77
N VAL A 165 -42.16 38.67 25.02
CA VAL A 165 -42.60 39.96 24.45
C VAL A 165 -43.74 39.77 23.44
N GLN A 166 -43.70 38.75 22.57
CA GLN A 166 -44.81 38.44 21.66
C GLN A 166 -46.10 38.08 22.43
N THR A 167 -45.99 37.36 23.53
CA THR A 167 -47.14 36.98 24.38
C THR A 167 -47.71 38.20 25.11
N GLN A 168 -46.84 39.08 25.61
CA GLN A 168 -47.25 40.36 26.20
C GLN A 168 -47.94 41.27 25.18
N LEU A 169 -47.43 41.35 23.94
CA LEU A 169 -48.02 42.14 22.86
C LEU A 169 -49.41 41.64 22.45
N ARG A 170 -49.59 40.31 22.32
CA ARG A 170 -50.92 39.71 22.10
C ARG A 170 -51.87 40.09 23.22
N ALA A 171 -51.52 39.79 24.48
CA ALA A 171 -52.34 40.13 25.63
C ALA A 171 -52.55 41.65 25.83
N ALA A 172 -51.73 42.52 25.23
CA ALA A 172 -51.98 43.97 25.19
C ALA A 172 -53.07 44.30 24.17
N ARG A 173 -52.96 43.75 22.95
CA ARG A 173 -53.94 43.89 21.86
C ARG A 173 -55.30 43.28 22.21
N ASP A 174 -55.33 42.13 22.88
CA ASP A 174 -56.57 41.48 23.31
C ASP A 174 -57.31 42.34 24.35
N ARG A 175 -56.58 42.98 25.26
CA ARG A 175 -57.14 43.97 26.21
C ARG A 175 -57.54 45.27 25.53
N GLU A 176 -56.97 45.60 24.38
CA GLU A 176 -57.34 46.77 23.59
C GLU A 176 -58.64 46.52 22.82
N SER A 177 -58.75 45.40 22.11
CA SER A 177 -60.00 45.01 21.44
C SER A 177 -61.15 44.78 22.44
N GLU A 178 -60.89 44.22 23.63
CA GLU A 178 -61.87 44.20 24.72
C GLU A 178 -62.37 45.59 25.13
N ARG A 179 -61.48 46.61 25.16
CA ARG A 179 -61.87 48.00 25.48
C ARG A 179 -62.62 48.65 24.33
N GLU A 180 -62.25 48.35 23.09
CA GLU A 180 -62.95 48.82 21.89
C GLU A 180 -64.35 48.23 21.79
N LEU A 181 -64.52 46.92 22.02
CA LEU A 181 -65.83 46.27 22.09
C LEU A 181 -66.72 46.87 23.20
N ARG A 182 -66.15 47.12 24.39
CA ARG A 182 -66.87 47.79 25.49
C ARG A 182 -67.26 49.23 25.13
N ARG A 183 -66.41 49.98 24.43
CA ARG A 183 -66.73 51.33 23.92
C ARG A 183 -67.82 51.28 22.85
N ALA A 184 -67.72 50.35 21.91
CA ALA A 184 -68.68 50.16 20.82
C ALA A 184 -70.08 49.85 21.37
N GLY A 185 -70.21 48.89 22.31
CA GLY A 185 -71.49 48.58 22.94
C GLY A 185 -72.10 49.75 23.73
N VAL A 186 -71.28 50.60 24.37
CA VAL A 186 -71.77 51.84 25.02
C VAL A 186 -72.25 52.86 23.99
N VAL A 187 -71.57 52.99 22.85
CA VAL A 187 -71.99 53.87 21.75
C VAL A 187 -73.26 53.35 21.06
N GLU A 188 -73.38 52.04 20.86
CA GLU A 188 -74.57 51.39 20.29
C GLU A 188 -75.79 51.55 21.20
N LEU A 189 -75.65 51.27 22.50
CA LEU A 189 -76.70 51.53 23.50
C LEU A 189 -77.13 53.00 23.54
N ALA A 190 -76.22 53.95 23.29
CA ALA A 190 -76.55 55.37 23.19
C ALA A 190 -77.27 55.73 21.87
N GLN A 191 -76.86 55.13 20.74
CA GLN A 191 -77.53 55.28 19.46
C GLN A 191 -78.95 54.69 19.47
N ASP A 192 -79.14 53.52 20.09
CA ASP A 192 -80.45 52.90 20.20
C ASP A 192 -81.36 53.63 21.19
N GLN A 193 -80.82 54.20 22.28
CA GLN A 193 -81.60 55.15 23.10
C GLN A 193 -82.03 56.38 22.28
N ALA A 194 -81.16 56.93 21.45
CA ALA A 194 -81.50 58.05 20.56
C ALA A 194 -82.54 57.67 19.49
N ARG A 195 -82.44 56.48 18.89
CA ARG A 195 -83.43 55.92 17.94
C ARG A 195 -84.79 55.69 18.60
N ASN A 196 -84.81 55.11 19.80
CA ASN A 196 -86.04 54.88 20.55
C ASN A 196 -86.70 56.20 21.00
N LEU A 197 -85.92 57.24 21.33
CA LEU A 197 -86.43 58.58 21.61
C LEU A 197 -86.92 59.32 20.35
N ALA A 198 -86.39 58.99 19.16
CA ALA A 198 -86.90 59.47 17.88
C ALA A 198 -88.12 58.68 17.35
N GLY A 199 -88.48 57.56 17.99
CA GLY A 199 -89.56 56.65 17.59
C GLY A 199 -90.96 57.10 17.99
N GLY A 200 -91.37 58.33 17.63
CA GLY A 200 -92.74 58.85 17.78
C GLY A 200 -93.48 58.91 16.44
N PRO A 201 -94.80 58.63 16.38
CA PRO A 201 -95.47 58.28 15.11
C PRO A 201 -95.71 59.47 14.17
N GLY A 202 -95.27 59.32 12.91
CA GLY A 202 -95.64 60.13 11.76
C GLY A 202 -96.01 59.24 10.57
N CYS A 203 -97.00 59.62 9.77
CA CYS A 203 -97.61 58.73 8.78
C CYS A 203 -96.72 58.43 7.57
N ALA A 204 -96.94 57.25 6.97
CA ALA A 204 -96.30 56.86 5.72
C ALA A 204 -96.74 57.73 4.53
N GLN A 205 -95.88 57.84 3.51
CA GLN A 205 -96.19 57.52 2.10
C GLN A 205 -95.09 57.98 1.11
N ARG A 206 -94.17 57.07 0.78
CA ARG A 206 -93.53 56.96 -0.55
C ARG A 206 -93.07 55.51 -0.71
N GLN A 207 -93.89 54.70 -1.38
CA GLN A 207 -93.70 54.36 -2.79
C GLN A 207 -92.52 53.42 -3.01
N GLU A 208 -92.82 52.13 -2.85
CA GLU A 208 -92.19 51.08 -3.64
C GLU A 208 -92.40 51.38 -5.13
N PRO A 209 -91.46 50.92 -5.96
CA PRO A 209 -91.81 50.40 -7.27
C PRO A 209 -91.23 48.99 -7.44
N GLU A 210 -91.99 47.96 -7.06
CA GLU A 210 -91.78 46.64 -7.67
C GLU A 210 -92.24 46.69 -9.13
N LEU A 211 -91.41 46.18 -10.04
CA LEU A 211 -91.83 45.84 -11.39
C LEU A 211 -91.13 44.56 -11.81
N ALA A 212 -91.85 43.45 -11.72
CA ALA A 212 -91.30 42.11 -11.93
C ALA A 212 -91.16 41.74 -13.41
N THR A 213 -90.04 41.08 -13.73
CA THR A 213 -89.91 40.14 -14.85
C THR A 213 -89.14 38.93 -14.35
N ALA A 214 -89.65 37.71 -14.58
CA ALA A 214 -89.17 36.51 -13.91
C ALA A 214 -88.27 35.63 -14.81
N GLU A 215 -87.21 35.08 -14.19
CA GLU A 215 -86.45 33.88 -14.59
C GLU A 215 -85.67 33.89 -15.94
N PRO A 216 -84.69 32.99 -16.16
CA PRO A 216 -84.18 31.94 -15.27
C PRO A 216 -82.65 31.95 -14.97
N GLY A 217 -82.31 31.60 -13.73
CA GLY A 217 -81.11 30.87 -13.25
C GLY A 217 -79.68 31.07 -13.82
N GLY A 218 -78.69 31.19 -12.93
CA GLY A 218 -77.26 30.98 -13.24
C GLY A 218 -76.29 31.71 -12.28
N PRO A 219 -75.23 31.07 -11.75
CA PRO A 219 -74.33 31.71 -10.77
C PRO A 219 -73.00 32.21 -11.34
N GLY A 220 -72.40 33.23 -10.71
CA GLY A 220 -70.99 33.57 -10.91
C GLY A 220 -70.56 34.98 -10.48
N THR A 221 -69.82 35.09 -9.38
CA THR A 221 -68.81 36.15 -9.17
C THR A 221 -67.49 35.68 -9.77
N PRO A 222 -66.73 36.56 -10.46
CA PRO A 222 -65.47 37.00 -9.84
C PRO A 222 -65.02 38.45 -10.14
N GLU A 223 -63.97 38.76 -9.40
CA GLU A 223 -63.03 39.90 -9.28
C GLU A 223 -62.47 40.53 -10.58
N ASP A 224 -61.99 41.79 -10.51
CA ASP A 224 -60.60 42.30 -10.72
C ASP A 224 -60.60 43.86 -10.61
N PRO A 225 -59.49 44.65 -10.69
CA PRO A 225 -58.07 44.28 -10.86
C PRO A 225 -56.99 44.98 -10.01
N ALA A 226 -55.81 44.34 -10.03
CA ALA A 226 -54.45 44.89 -10.01
C ALA A 226 -53.92 45.71 -8.81
N ASP A 227 -53.01 45.09 -8.04
CA ASP A 227 -51.57 45.37 -8.21
C ASP A 227 -50.72 44.11 -7.90
N ALA A 228 -49.48 44.03 -8.37
CA ALA A 228 -48.70 42.77 -8.53
C ALA A 228 -47.52 42.59 -7.52
N PRO A 229 -46.70 41.49 -7.52
CA PRO A 229 -46.74 40.28 -8.35
C PRO A 229 -46.54 38.91 -7.63
N GLN A 230 -47.00 37.84 -8.30
CA GLN A 230 -46.45 36.47 -8.37
C GLN A 230 -45.62 35.91 -7.19
N GLU A 231 -46.23 35.01 -6.40
CA GLU A 231 -45.55 33.75 -6.02
C GLU A 231 -45.97 32.65 -7.00
N GLU A 232 -45.03 31.86 -7.51
CA GLU A 232 -45.32 30.80 -8.49
C GLU A 232 -46.04 29.61 -7.86
N GLN A 233 -47.17 29.21 -8.45
CA GLN A 233 -48.00 28.13 -7.94
C GLN A 233 -47.32 26.78 -8.13
N CYS A 234 -46.92 26.12 -7.03
CA CYS A 234 -46.51 24.73 -7.05
C CYS A 234 -47.58 23.84 -7.73
N PRO A 235 -47.21 22.99 -8.71
CA PRO A 235 -48.19 22.18 -9.43
C PRO A 235 -48.80 21.11 -8.51
N SER A 236 -50.06 21.31 -8.12
CA SER A 236 -50.83 20.37 -7.31
C SER A 236 -51.15 19.09 -8.11
N ASN A 237 -50.25 18.09 -8.14
CA ASN A 237 -50.56 16.72 -8.56
C ASN A 237 -49.53 15.63 -8.16
N VAL A 238 -49.08 15.63 -6.90
CA VAL A 238 -48.62 14.40 -6.21
C VAL A 238 -49.26 14.39 -4.81
N GLY A 239 -49.60 13.21 -4.30
CA GLY A 239 -50.48 13.04 -3.14
C GLY A 239 -50.13 13.92 -1.91
N GLN A 240 -51.15 14.61 -1.39
CA GLN A 240 -51.04 15.38 -0.14
C GLN A 240 -50.57 14.46 0.99
N CYS A 241 -49.34 14.68 1.46
CA CYS A 241 -48.70 13.77 2.39
C CYS A 241 -49.25 14.01 3.80
N GLY A 242 -50.09 13.09 4.29
CA GLY A 242 -50.86 13.22 5.54
C GLY A 242 -50.06 13.11 6.84
N PHE A 243 -48.80 13.54 6.86
CA PHE A 243 -47.97 13.58 8.07
C PHE A 243 -48.37 14.74 8.98
N SER A 244 -48.37 14.50 10.29
CA SER A 244 -48.42 15.60 11.25
C SER A 244 -47.13 16.44 11.19
N ARG A 245 -47.21 17.69 11.67
CA ARG A 245 -46.04 18.57 11.80
C ARG A 245 -44.92 17.96 12.66
N GLN A 246 -45.27 17.09 13.61
CA GLN A 246 -44.31 16.42 14.47
C GLN A 246 -43.62 15.24 13.77
N GLU A 247 -44.37 14.41 13.03
CA GLU A 247 -43.80 13.37 12.16
C GLU A 247 -42.86 13.97 11.12
N LEU A 248 -43.27 15.07 10.46
CA LEU A 248 -42.40 15.74 9.49
C LEU A 248 -41.10 16.24 10.15
N GLN A 249 -41.15 16.75 11.37
CA GLN A 249 -39.95 17.16 12.10
C GLN A 249 -39.05 15.96 12.45
N GLN A 250 -39.63 14.82 12.83
CA GLN A 250 -38.90 13.57 13.08
C GLN A 250 -38.25 13.02 11.80
N ILE A 251 -39.00 12.90 10.71
CA ILE A 251 -38.50 12.48 9.39
C ILE A 251 -37.35 13.39 8.90
N LEU A 252 -37.46 14.70 9.09
CA LEU A 252 -36.40 15.65 8.73
C LEU A 252 -35.13 15.49 9.59
N GLN A 253 -35.28 15.09 10.86
CA GLN A 253 -34.16 14.77 11.77
C GLN A 253 -33.52 13.42 11.39
N GLU A 254 -34.29 12.35 11.28
CA GLU A 254 -33.81 11.01 10.89
C GLU A 254 -33.08 11.06 9.53
N ARG A 255 -33.62 11.81 8.56
CA ARG A 255 -32.96 12.08 7.27
C ARG A 255 -31.61 12.80 7.44
N ASN A 256 -31.48 13.73 8.39
CA ASN A 256 -30.21 14.41 8.65
C ASN A 256 -29.19 13.46 9.29
N GLU A 257 -29.62 12.65 10.25
CA GLU A 257 -28.80 11.63 10.92
C GLU A 257 -28.33 10.56 9.91
N LEU A 258 -29.25 10.05 9.07
CA LEU A 258 -28.90 9.15 7.97
C LEU A 258 -27.97 9.79 6.95
N LYS A 259 -28.10 11.10 6.66
CA LYS A 259 -27.16 11.82 5.78
C LYS A 259 -25.76 11.92 6.39
N ALA A 260 -25.65 12.15 7.70
CA ALA A 260 -24.38 12.12 8.42
C ALA A 260 -23.78 10.70 8.45
N ASN A 261 -24.58 9.68 8.75
CA ASN A 261 -24.13 8.28 8.76
C ASN A 261 -23.66 7.82 7.36
N VAL A 262 -24.34 8.22 6.29
CA VAL A 262 -23.91 7.96 4.90
C VAL A 262 -22.64 8.73 4.50
N PHE A 263 -22.32 9.85 5.16
CA PHE A 263 -21.04 10.53 5.00
C PHE A 263 -19.92 9.76 5.73
N LEU A 264 -20.10 9.45 7.01
CA LEU A 264 -19.12 8.70 7.81
C LEU A 264 -18.81 7.33 7.20
N LEU A 265 -19.83 6.57 6.80
CA LEU A 265 -19.67 5.27 6.14
C LEU A 265 -19.00 5.36 4.75
N LYS A 266 -18.97 6.53 4.10
CA LYS A 266 -18.14 6.75 2.89
C LYS A 266 -16.68 6.97 3.27
N GLU A 267 -16.42 7.72 4.34
CA GLU A 267 -15.07 8.01 4.84
C GLU A 267 -14.39 6.75 5.41
N GLU A 268 -15.08 5.97 6.24
CA GLU A 268 -14.62 4.65 6.72
C GLU A 268 -14.32 3.69 5.57
N LEU A 269 -15.21 3.62 4.57
CA LEU A 269 -15.03 2.78 3.39
C LEU A 269 -13.85 3.25 2.52
N ALA A 270 -13.56 4.55 2.46
CA ALA A 270 -12.36 5.08 1.81
C ALA A 270 -11.08 4.80 2.63
N TYR A 271 -11.14 4.91 3.96
CA TYR A 271 -10.07 4.56 4.89
C TYR A 271 -9.64 3.11 4.69
N PHE A 272 -10.57 2.15 4.78
CA PHE A 272 -10.26 0.73 4.60
C PHE A 272 -9.77 0.41 3.18
N GLN A 273 -10.29 1.08 2.15
CA GLN A 273 -9.78 0.93 0.78
C GLN A 273 -8.35 1.42 0.61
N ARG A 274 -7.94 2.49 1.30
CA ARG A 274 -6.55 2.93 1.32
C ARG A 274 -5.67 1.93 2.09
N GLU A 275 -6.11 1.50 3.26
CA GLU A 275 -5.38 0.57 4.13
C GLU A 275 -5.06 -0.77 3.46
N LEU A 276 -6.00 -1.30 2.65
CA LEU A 276 -5.80 -2.51 1.85
C LEU A 276 -4.66 -2.38 0.82
N LEU A 277 -4.33 -1.16 0.39
CA LEU A 277 -3.22 -0.86 -0.51
C LEU A 277 -1.93 -0.58 0.28
N THR A 278 -2.01 0.13 1.41
CA THR A 278 -0.88 0.45 2.30
C THR A 278 -0.15 -0.82 2.75
N ASP A 279 -0.89 -1.81 3.26
CA ASP A 279 -0.34 -3.10 3.69
C ASP A 279 0.01 -4.05 2.52
N HIS A 280 -0.16 -3.61 1.27
CA HIS A 280 0.02 -4.40 0.03
C HIS A 280 -0.79 -5.73 -0.03
N ARG A 281 -1.84 -5.87 0.80
CA ARG A 281 -2.65 -7.10 0.91
C ARG A 281 -3.40 -7.46 -0.38
N VAL A 282 -3.75 -6.45 -1.18
CA VAL A 282 -4.54 -6.59 -2.41
C VAL A 282 -3.94 -5.71 -3.51
N PRO A 283 -3.63 -6.25 -4.71
CA PRO A 283 -3.20 -5.43 -5.84
C PRO A 283 -4.27 -4.40 -6.24
N GLY A 284 -3.87 -3.17 -6.55
CA GLY A 284 -4.80 -2.06 -6.82
C GLY A 284 -5.84 -2.33 -7.90
N LEU A 285 -5.46 -3.04 -8.97
CA LEU A 285 -6.38 -3.47 -10.04
C LEU A 285 -7.49 -4.40 -9.52
N LEU A 286 -7.17 -5.31 -8.59
CA LEU A 286 -8.15 -6.19 -7.97
C LEU A 286 -9.06 -5.43 -7.01
N LEU A 287 -8.52 -4.43 -6.28
CA LEU A 287 -9.34 -3.57 -5.44
C LEU A 287 -10.35 -2.75 -6.27
N GLU A 288 -9.95 -2.18 -7.42
CA GLU A 288 -10.90 -1.49 -8.31
C GLU A 288 -11.94 -2.43 -8.90
N ALA A 289 -11.56 -3.64 -9.32
CA ALA A 289 -12.53 -4.66 -9.76
C ALA A 289 -13.54 -5.00 -8.63
N MET A 290 -13.08 -5.10 -7.38
CA MET A 290 -13.95 -5.26 -6.21
C MET A 290 -14.85 -4.04 -5.98
N LYS A 291 -14.35 -2.80 -6.14
CA LYS A 291 -15.18 -1.58 -6.04
C LYS A 291 -16.29 -1.57 -7.10
N VAL A 292 -15.99 -1.94 -8.35
CA VAL A 292 -16.99 -2.04 -9.44
C VAL A 292 -18.01 -3.13 -9.14
N ALA A 293 -17.58 -4.32 -8.70
CA ALA A 293 -18.49 -5.41 -8.32
C ALA A 293 -19.42 -5.01 -7.15
N VAL A 294 -18.87 -4.37 -6.11
CA VAL A 294 -19.65 -3.85 -4.97
C VAL A 294 -20.61 -2.73 -5.41
N ARG A 295 -20.23 -1.84 -6.33
CA ARG A 295 -21.14 -0.84 -6.92
C ARG A 295 -22.29 -1.51 -7.68
N LYS A 296 -22.03 -2.52 -8.51
CA LYS A 296 -23.05 -3.29 -9.26
C LYS A 296 -24.04 -3.98 -8.31
N GLN A 297 -23.54 -4.68 -7.29
CA GLN A 297 -24.40 -5.31 -6.28
C GLN A 297 -25.16 -4.28 -5.42
N ARG A 298 -24.55 -3.14 -5.09
CA ARG A 298 -25.22 -2.03 -4.37
C ARG A 298 -26.36 -1.44 -5.19
N LYS A 299 -26.20 -1.24 -6.52
CA LYS A 299 -27.28 -0.78 -7.42
C LYS A 299 -28.46 -1.77 -7.39
N LYS A 300 -28.16 -3.07 -7.53
CA LYS A 300 -29.15 -4.17 -7.47
C LYS A 300 -29.89 -4.25 -6.14
N ILE A 301 -29.18 -4.23 -5.00
CA ILE A 301 -29.78 -4.31 -3.67
C ILE A 301 -30.58 -3.04 -3.35
N LYS A 302 -30.04 -1.85 -3.65
CA LYS A 302 -30.76 -0.57 -3.46
C LYS A 302 -32.07 -0.55 -4.24
N ALA A 303 -32.07 -1.00 -5.50
CA ALA A 303 -33.28 -1.02 -6.31
C ALA A 303 -34.38 -1.90 -5.66
N LYS A 304 -34.01 -3.10 -5.19
CA LYS A 304 -34.93 -4.02 -4.50
C LYS A 304 -35.44 -3.48 -3.16
N MET A 305 -34.60 -2.81 -2.38
CA MET A 305 -35.02 -2.20 -1.10
C MET A 305 -35.94 -0.98 -1.28
N LEU A 306 -35.86 -0.28 -2.41
CA LEU A 306 -36.64 0.93 -2.69
C LEU A 306 -37.81 0.70 -3.68
N GLY A 307 -38.02 -0.53 -4.16
CA GLY A 307 -39.08 -0.87 -5.10
C GLY A 307 -38.94 -0.28 -6.50
N THR A 308 -37.78 0.28 -6.86
CA THR A 308 -37.52 0.84 -8.20
C THR A 308 -37.21 -0.29 -9.19
N PRO A 309 -37.64 -0.20 -10.47
CA PRO A 309 -37.39 -1.25 -11.46
C PRO A 309 -35.90 -1.56 -11.62
N GLU A 310 -35.58 -2.84 -11.80
CA GLU A 310 -34.20 -3.34 -11.97
C GLU A 310 -33.77 -3.19 -13.44
N GLU A 311 -33.67 -1.93 -13.91
CA GLU A 311 -33.28 -1.60 -15.29
C GLU A 311 -31.96 -2.25 -15.69
N ALA A 312 -31.97 -2.92 -16.84
CA ALA A 312 -30.93 -3.86 -17.23
C ALA A 312 -29.63 -3.16 -17.65
N GLU A 313 -28.58 -3.36 -16.85
CA GLU A 313 -27.16 -3.15 -17.17
C GLU A 313 -26.80 -1.88 -17.98
N SER A 314 -27.52 -0.77 -17.78
CA SER A 314 -27.17 0.51 -18.40
C SER A 314 -25.74 0.92 -17.99
N SER A 315 -24.89 1.00 -19.02
CA SER A 315 -23.45 1.26 -18.96
C SER A 315 -23.17 2.71 -19.39
N ASP A 316 -23.76 3.65 -18.67
CA ASP A 316 -23.52 5.08 -18.87
C ASP A 316 -23.68 5.87 -17.56
N ASP A 317 -23.37 7.18 -17.64
CA ASP A 317 -23.41 8.19 -16.58
C ASP A 317 -22.40 8.04 -15.44
N GLU A 318 -21.19 8.50 -15.77
CA GLU A 318 -20.17 9.15 -14.93
C GLU A 318 -20.63 9.71 -13.56
N ASP A 319 -19.80 9.48 -12.54
CA ASP A 319 -19.78 10.26 -11.28
C ASP A 319 -18.34 10.78 -11.10
N GLY A 320 -17.96 11.70 -12.00
CA GLY A 320 -16.59 12.10 -12.31
C GLY A 320 -15.90 12.94 -11.22
N SER A 321 -15.49 12.31 -10.12
CA SER A 321 -14.87 13.01 -8.98
C SER A 321 -13.79 12.22 -8.22
N TRP A 322 -12.95 11.41 -8.90
CA TRP A 322 -11.86 10.66 -8.25
C TRP A 322 -10.48 10.68 -8.95
N LEU A 323 -10.23 11.63 -9.88
CA LEU A 323 -8.93 11.80 -10.57
C LEU A 323 -8.01 12.85 -9.90
N LEU A 324 -8.13 13.05 -8.59
CA LEU A 324 -7.25 13.95 -7.83
C LEU A 324 -6.43 13.16 -6.79
N LEU A 325 -5.14 13.51 -6.69
CA LEU A 325 -4.13 12.92 -5.79
C LEU A 325 -3.70 11.48 -6.13
N SER A 326 -3.32 11.27 -7.39
CA SER A 326 -2.29 10.29 -7.78
C SER A 326 -1.24 10.98 -8.64
N SER A 327 -0.53 11.93 -8.03
CA SER A 327 0.54 12.71 -8.65
C SER A 327 1.64 13.03 -7.64
N ASP A 328 2.28 11.99 -7.11
CA ASP A 328 3.72 12.09 -6.85
C ASP A 328 4.45 11.60 -8.10
N LYS A 329 5.02 12.56 -8.82
CA LYS A 329 5.93 12.37 -9.95
C LYS A 329 7.36 12.37 -9.41
N GLU A 330 7.67 11.45 -8.51
CA GLU A 330 9.05 11.24 -8.10
C GLU A 330 9.84 10.59 -9.24
N ASP A 331 10.96 11.21 -9.64
CA ASP A 331 11.81 10.74 -10.72
C ASP A 331 12.55 9.46 -10.30
N HIS A 332 11.96 8.31 -10.63
CA HIS A 332 12.62 7.02 -10.56
C HIS A 332 13.31 6.72 -11.91
N PRO A 333 14.60 6.33 -11.94
CA PRO A 333 15.23 5.84 -13.16
C PRO A 333 14.51 4.56 -13.64
N PRO A 334 14.46 4.30 -14.96
CA PRO A 334 13.74 3.14 -15.49
C PRO A 334 14.31 1.83 -14.92
N PRO A 335 13.46 0.90 -14.46
CA PRO A 335 13.93 -0.38 -13.94
C PRO A 335 14.62 -1.19 -15.05
N PRO A 336 15.68 -1.95 -14.75
CA PRO A 336 16.40 -2.71 -15.77
C PRO A 336 15.51 -3.80 -16.37
N ASP A 337 15.63 -3.99 -17.69
CA ASP A 337 14.77 -4.88 -18.48
C ASP A 337 14.67 -6.28 -17.88
N SER A 338 13.48 -6.62 -17.40
CA SER A 338 13.22 -7.90 -16.77
C SER A 338 13.29 -9.03 -17.80
N ARG A 339 14.26 -9.93 -17.63
CA ARG A 339 14.54 -11.13 -18.45
C ARG A 339 13.33 -12.07 -18.67
N ILE A 340 12.21 -11.82 -17.99
CA ILE A 340 10.93 -12.50 -18.18
C ILE A 340 10.24 -12.08 -19.49
N GLN A 341 10.42 -10.82 -19.95
CA GLN A 341 9.89 -10.39 -21.25
C GLN A 341 10.48 -11.19 -22.42
N SER A 342 11.76 -11.54 -22.37
CA SER A 342 12.41 -12.36 -23.41
C SER A 342 11.95 -13.83 -23.41
N PHE A 343 11.36 -14.33 -22.32
CA PHE A 343 10.70 -15.65 -22.31
C PHE A 343 9.33 -15.62 -22.99
N PHE A 344 8.47 -14.64 -22.66
CA PHE A 344 7.10 -14.59 -23.19
C PHE A 344 6.95 -13.86 -24.53
N GLY A 345 7.93 -13.04 -24.94
CA GLY A 345 7.91 -12.30 -26.21
C GLY A 345 7.86 -13.18 -27.46
N ARG A 346 8.21 -14.47 -27.36
CA ARG A 346 8.06 -15.44 -28.46
C ARG A 346 6.62 -15.97 -28.60
N CYS A 347 5.83 -15.97 -27.52
CA CYS A 347 4.44 -16.43 -27.53
C CYS A 347 3.50 -15.38 -28.15
N TYR A 348 3.72 -14.10 -27.86
CA TYR A 348 2.84 -13.02 -28.34
C TYR A 348 3.17 -12.46 -29.72
N ARG A 349 4.38 -12.70 -30.25
CA ARG A 349 4.76 -12.24 -31.61
C ARG A 349 4.03 -12.97 -32.74
N GLY A 350 3.44 -14.15 -32.50
CA GLY A 350 2.75 -14.93 -33.52
C GLY A 350 1.29 -14.55 -33.81
N GLY A 351 0.67 -13.69 -33.01
CA GLY A 351 -0.78 -13.44 -33.06
C GLY A 351 -1.26 -12.19 -33.81
N ALA A 352 -0.36 -11.24 -34.11
CA ALA A 352 -0.77 -9.88 -34.49
C ALA A 352 -0.88 -9.62 -36.00
N GLU A 353 -0.28 -10.46 -36.86
CA GLU A 353 -0.19 -10.22 -38.32
C GLU A 353 -1.13 -11.12 -39.15
N ALA A 354 -2.03 -11.87 -38.50
CA ALA A 354 -2.84 -12.92 -39.13
C ALA A 354 -4.35 -12.59 -39.31
N LEU A 355 -4.83 -11.43 -38.82
CA LEU A 355 -6.27 -11.11 -38.79
C LEU A 355 -6.77 -10.21 -39.93
N GLU A 356 -5.88 -9.44 -40.59
CA GLU A 356 -6.23 -8.48 -41.65
C GLU A 356 -6.28 -9.09 -43.08
N ALA A 357 -6.25 -10.42 -43.21
CA ALA A 357 -6.12 -11.06 -44.53
C ALA A 357 -6.83 -12.42 -44.67
N LYS A 358 -8.18 -12.44 -44.64
CA LYS A 358 -9.02 -13.51 -45.28
C LYS A 358 -10.54 -13.23 -45.34
N THR A 359 -10.94 -12.07 -45.82
CA THR A 359 -12.35 -11.79 -46.20
C THR A 359 -12.76 -12.43 -47.53
N SER A 360 -12.50 -13.73 -47.74
CA SER A 360 -12.94 -14.43 -48.97
C SER A 360 -13.05 -15.96 -48.90
N SER A 361 -14.30 -16.44 -48.82
CA SER A 361 -14.86 -17.57 -49.59
C SER A 361 -14.58 -19.06 -49.23
N THR A 362 -15.69 -19.83 -49.32
CA THR A 362 -15.82 -21.27 -49.63
C THR A 362 -15.58 -22.34 -48.55
N ALA A 363 -16.56 -23.25 -48.46
CA ALA A 363 -16.60 -24.58 -47.83
C ALA A 363 -17.72 -25.40 -48.57
N PRO A 364 -17.99 -26.69 -48.29
CA PRO A 364 -17.22 -27.71 -47.54
C PRO A 364 -16.99 -29.02 -48.36
N SER A 365 -16.31 -30.04 -47.80
CA SER A 365 -16.43 -31.48 -48.18
C SER A 365 -15.81 -32.43 -47.15
N GLU A 366 -16.09 -33.74 -47.25
CA GLU A 366 -16.00 -34.74 -46.16
C GLU A 366 -14.87 -35.81 -46.27
N ARG A 367 -14.89 -36.77 -45.31
CA ARG A 367 -14.10 -38.02 -45.13
C ARG A 367 -12.74 -37.88 -44.43
N GLY A 368 -12.32 -38.81 -43.55
CA GLY A 368 -13.00 -39.99 -42.98
C GLY A 368 -12.04 -40.96 -42.24
N GLY A 369 -12.56 -41.79 -41.31
CA GLY A 369 -11.80 -42.73 -40.42
C GLY A 369 -11.70 -42.19 -38.96
N GLU A 370 -11.97 -42.91 -37.85
CA GLU A 370 -11.80 -44.35 -37.46
C GLU A 370 -10.31 -44.76 -37.32
N GLU A 371 -9.79 -45.47 -36.30
CA GLU A 371 -10.19 -45.88 -34.92
C GLU A 371 -8.88 -46.29 -34.15
N GLU A 372 -8.72 -46.76 -32.90
CA GLU A 372 -9.51 -47.21 -31.73
C GLU A 372 -8.70 -46.97 -30.42
N ALA A 373 -9.35 -46.87 -29.25
CA ALA A 373 -8.74 -47.03 -27.90
C ALA A 373 -9.84 -47.23 -26.83
N PRO A 374 -9.57 -47.76 -25.60
CA PRO A 374 -8.34 -48.38 -25.07
C PRO A 374 -8.55 -49.75 -24.36
N GLN A 375 -7.48 -50.49 -24.01
CA GLN A 375 -7.56 -51.60 -23.03
C GLN A 375 -6.42 -51.68 -21.99
N ARG A 376 -6.82 -51.92 -20.74
CA ARG A 376 -6.08 -52.57 -19.62
C ARG A 376 -7.04 -53.63 -19.04
N PRO A 377 -6.55 -54.71 -18.40
CA PRO A 377 -6.67 -54.76 -16.94
C PRO A 377 -5.55 -55.49 -16.16
N HIS A 378 -5.63 -55.35 -14.83
CA HIS A 378 -4.93 -56.00 -13.71
C HIS A 378 -4.29 -57.40 -13.88
N VAL A 379 -3.20 -57.60 -13.13
CA VAL A 379 -3.05 -58.71 -12.15
C VAL A 379 -2.34 -58.19 -10.87
N GLU A 380 -2.81 -58.61 -9.69
CA GLU A 380 -2.13 -58.60 -8.37
C GLU A 380 -2.36 -59.99 -7.70
N PRO A 381 -1.98 -60.26 -6.43
CA PRO A 381 -0.61 -60.43 -5.96
C PRO A 381 -0.41 -61.78 -5.21
N VAL A 382 0.84 -62.14 -4.90
CA VAL A 382 1.17 -63.14 -3.85
C VAL A 382 2.42 -62.66 -3.09
N GLY A 383 2.46 -62.86 -1.77
CA GLY A 383 3.59 -62.49 -0.90
C GLY A 383 3.99 -63.63 0.05
N SER A 384 4.56 -63.25 1.21
CA SER A 384 5.06 -64.14 2.29
C SER A 384 6.41 -64.84 2.00
N PRO A 385 7.19 -65.23 3.03
CA PRO A 385 6.94 -65.10 4.48
C PRO A 385 7.46 -63.81 5.11
#